data_AF-A0A3D9MVQ6-F1
#
_entry.id   AF-A0A3D9MVQ6-F1
#
_cell.length_a   1.000
_cell.length_b   1.000
_cell.length_c   1.000
_cell.angle_alpha   90.00
_cell.angle_beta   90.00
_cell.angle_gamma   90.00
#
_symmetry.space_group_name_H-M   'P 1'
#
loop_
_entity.id
_entity.type
_entity.pdbx_description
1 polymer ?
#
loop_
_entity_poly.entity_id
_entity_poly.type
_entity_poly.pdbx_seq_one_letter_code
_entity_poly.pdbx_strand_id
1 'polypeptide(L)'
;MISLNRLILGVLWSLAILAFDDARASDLLIFDSSNLIALKSSRNLLGYYAADDRNTSCAFYFYGSNDKPGKVENGTYRTTEIKTFVLAGKNYRYENRSRDFDIQGEIFVKGKEWVIRTSKNQAGCNNSTGVFRYTPLDREAARYAVKNVLPALSIKVVKGKTFFKNNDASLVKNRGFLVAGNVVAVLRESGNYSYVRFSHPATGTVTSGWIKTSDLQEPFPSSTMQ
;
A
#
# COMPACT_ATOMS: atom_id res chain seq x y z
N MET A 1 -61.08 0.09 -22.25
CA MET A 1 -60.21 -1.08 -21.96
C MET A 1 -58.79 -0.74 -22.40
N ILE A 2 -58.00 -0.15 -21.48
CA ILE A 2 -56.57 0.13 -21.70
C ILE A 2 -55.82 -1.06 -21.11
N SER A 3 -55.02 -1.74 -21.94
CA SER A 3 -54.39 -3.01 -21.61
C SER A 3 -53.41 -2.87 -20.44
N LEU A 4 -53.75 -3.48 -19.30
CA LEU A 4 -52.93 -3.54 -18.07
C LEU A 4 -51.56 -4.21 -18.29
N ASN A 5 -51.37 -4.89 -19.43
CA ASN A 5 -50.15 -5.63 -19.78
C ASN A 5 -48.96 -4.78 -20.26
N ARG A 6 -49.15 -3.48 -20.57
CA ARG A 6 -48.05 -2.63 -21.08
C ARG A 6 -47.32 -1.83 -20.01
N LEU A 7 -47.88 -1.67 -18.81
CA LEU A 7 -47.22 -0.92 -17.73
C LEU A 7 -46.24 -1.77 -16.91
N ILE A 8 -46.45 -3.08 -16.82
CA ILE A 8 -45.64 -3.97 -15.97
C ILE A 8 -44.28 -4.29 -16.63
N LEU A 9 -44.19 -4.34 -17.96
CA LEU A 9 -42.92 -4.58 -18.66
C LEU A 9 -41.95 -3.39 -18.64
N GLY A 10 -42.42 -2.15 -18.48
CA GLY A 10 -41.55 -0.97 -18.42
C GLY A 10 -40.89 -0.75 -17.05
N VAL A 11 -41.57 -1.15 -15.97
CA VAL A 11 -41.06 -1.00 -14.59
C VAL A 11 -40.00 -2.06 -14.28
N LEU A 12 -40.11 -3.27 -14.86
CA LEU A 12 -39.13 -4.36 -14.66
C LEU A 12 -37.78 -4.12 -15.36
N TRP A 13 -37.72 -3.30 -16.42
CA TRP A 13 -36.45 -2.89 -17.04
C TRP A 13 -35.77 -1.71 -16.34
N SER A 14 -36.48 -1.00 -15.47
CA SER A 14 -35.94 0.15 -14.74
C SER A 14 -35.26 -0.25 -13.42
N LEU A 15 -35.50 -1.48 -12.92
CA LEU A 15 -34.94 -1.97 -11.66
C LEU A 15 -33.62 -2.77 -11.81
N ALA A 16 -33.16 -3.04 -13.04
CA ALA A 16 -31.94 -3.81 -13.29
C ALA A 16 -30.66 -2.96 -13.36
N ILE A 17 -30.73 -1.64 -13.12
CA ILE A 17 -29.61 -0.71 -13.33
C ILE A 17 -28.84 -0.36 -12.02
N LEU A 18 -29.31 -0.74 -10.84
CA LEU A 18 -28.76 -0.22 -9.57
C LEU A 18 -28.21 -1.29 -8.62
N ALA A 19 -27.26 -2.09 -9.09
CA ALA A 19 -26.33 -2.81 -8.21
C ALA A 19 -25.04 -3.22 -8.95
N PHE A 20 -24.43 -2.29 -9.70
CA PHE A 20 -22.98 -2.38 -9.85
C PHE A 20 -22.42 -1.94 -8.51
N ASP A 21 -22.25 -2.88 -7.59
CA ASP A 21 -21.35 -2.68 -6.45
C ASP A 21 -20.02 -2.29 -7.07
N ASP A 22 -19.68 -1.00 -6.98
CA ASP A 22 -18.33 -0.51 -7.25
C ASP A 22 -17.41 -1.40 -6.43
N ALA A 23 -16.74 -2.35 -7.09
CA ALA A 23 -15.62 -3.07 -6.52
C ALA A 23 -14.59 -1.99 -6.20
N ARG A 24 -14.66 -1.44 -4.98
CA ARG A 24 -13.87 -0.28 -4.61
C ARG A 24 -12.42 -0.73 -4.59
N ALA A 25 -11.70 -0.33 -5.63
CA ALA A 25 -10.26 -0.38 -5.64
C ALA A 25 -9.76 0.31 -4.37
N SER A 26 -8.76 -0.27 -3.72
CA SER A 26 -8.16 0.37 -2.57
C SER A 26 -7.40 1.61 -3.03
N ASP A 27 -7.34 2.62 -2.17
CA ASP A 27 -6.65 3.86 -2.45
C ASP A 27 -5.16 3.72 -2.13
N LEU A 28 -4.30 3.78 -3.15
CA LEU A 28 -2.87 3.99 -2.96
C LEU A 28 -2.62 5.45 -2.60
N LEU A 29 -2.18 5.67 -1.37
CA LEU A 29 -1.74 6.95 -0.86
C LEU A 29 -0.28 7.18 -1.26
N ILE A 30 -0.04 8.28 -1.99
CA ILE A 30 1.29 8.74 -2.37
C ILE A 30 1.64 9.94 -1.49
N PHE A 31 2.72 9.81 -0.74
CA PHE A 31 3.20 10.85 0.17
C PHE A 31 4.20 11.79 -0.53
N ASP A 32 4.52 12.89 0.15
CA ASP A 32 5.60 13.80 -0.20
C ASP A 32 6.98 13.19 -0.06
N SER A 33 7.11 12.13 0.74
CA SER A 33 8.27 11.24 0.76
C SER A 33 8.04 9.98 -0.08
N SER A 34 9.02 9.63 -0.90
CA SER A 34 9.07 8.38 -1.67
C SER A 34 9.23 7.12 -0.81
N ASN A 35 9.56 7.31 0.46
CA ASN A 35 9.95 6.24 1.40
C ASN A 35 8.73 5.59 2.05
N LEU A 36 7.54 6.14 1.83
CA LEU A 36 6.29 5.62 2.37
C LEU A 36 5.28 5.42 1.24
N ILE A 37 4.71 4.23 1.19
CA ILE A 37 3.49 3.94 0.43
C ILE A 37 2.48 3.27 1.35
N ALA A 38 1.20 3.59 1.16
CA ALA A 38 0.12 2.96 1.90
C ALA A 38 -1.05 2.68 0.98
N LEU A 39 -1.70 1.54 1.21
CA LEU A 39 -2.93 1.15 0.55
C LEU A 39 -4.05 1.19 1.59
N LYS A 40 -5.08 1.98 1.33
CA LYS A 40 -6.19 2.21 2.24
C LYS A 40 -7.50 1.74 1.60
N SER A 41 -8.21 0.84 2.27
CA SER A 41 -9.58 0.49 1.94
C SER A 41 -10.54 0.98 3.04
N SER A 42 -11.83 0.67 2.92
CA SER A 42 -12.80 0.96 3.97
C SER A 42 -12.45 0.30 5.30
N ARG A 43 -11.89 -0.93 5.26
CA ARG A 43 -11.62 -1.75 6.46
C ARG A 43 -10.16 -1.90 6.80
N ASN A 44 -9.28 -1.87 5.79
CA ASN A 44 -7.89 -2.24 5.94
C ASN A 44 -6.96 -1.09 5.61
N LEU A 45 -5.83 -1.04 6.31
CA LEU A 45 -4.70 -0.20 6.01
C LEU A 45 -3.47 -1.10 5.87
N LEU A 46 -2.82 -1.06 4.73
CA LEU A 46 -1.56 -1.72 4.46
C LEU A 46 -0.53 -0.68 4.11
N GLY A 47 0.75 -0.95 4.36
CA GLY A 47 1.78 -0.08 3.85
C GLY A 47 3.19 -0.61 4.04
N TYR A 48 4.10 0.13 3.45
CA TYR A 48 5.51 -0.19 3.43
C TYR A 48 6.31 1.09 3.57
N TYR A 49 7.25 1.05 4.51
CA TYR A 49 8.27 2.06 4.67
C TYR A 49 9.61 1.50 4.21
N ALA A 50 10.36 2.28 3.43
CA ALA A 50 11.76 2.03 3.16
C ALA A 50 12.53 3.33 2.94
N ALA A 51 13.60 3.49 3.69
CA ALA A 51 14.60 4.50 3.48
C ALA A 51 15.97 3.82 3.37
N ASP A 52 16.77 4.28 2.42
CA ASP A 52 18.10 3.75 2.15
C ASP A 52 19.05 4.93 1.95
N ASP A 53 20.10 4.96 2.75
CA ASP A 53 21.23 5.88 2.59
C ASP A 53 22.53 5.10 2.43
N ARG A 54 23.67 5.81 2.30
CA ARG A 54 24.95 5.15 1.97
C ARG A 54 25.41 4.12 3.01
N ASN A 55 24.92 4.21 4.25
CA ASN A 55 25.40 3.40 5.37
C ASN A 55 24.30 2.62 6.08
N THR A 56 23.03 2.95 5.84
CA THR A 56 21.91 2.46 6.64
C THR A 56 20.66 2.28 5.79
N SER A 57 20.00 1.14 5.99
CA SER A 57 18.72 0.82 5.39
C SER A 57 17.70 0.55 6.49
N CYS A 58 16.57 1.24 6.45
CA CYS A 58 15.43 1.03 7.33
C CYS A 58 14.24 0.65 6.46
N ALA A 59 13.68 -0.55 6.68
CA ALA A 59 12.48 -0.97 5.96
C ALA A 59 11.59 -1.86 6.82
N PHE A 60 10.28 -1.65 6.73
CA PHE A 60 9.29 -2.50 7.37
C PHE A 60 7.95 -2.39 6.66
N TYR A 61 7.15 -3.45 6.80
CA TYR A 61 5.76 -3.48 6.38
C TYR A 61 4.89 -3.16 7.58
N PHE A 62 3.69 -2.66 7.32
CA PHE A 62 2.70 -2.47 8.37
C PHE A 62 1.28 -2.74 7.87
N TYR A 63 0.43 -3.20 8.79
CA TYR A 63 -0.98 -3.37 8.52
C TYR A 63 -1.83 -3.04 9.75
N GLY A 64 -3.06 -2.58 9.52
CA GLY A 64 -4.01 -2.22 10.56
C GLY A 64 -5.44 -2.25 10.04
N SER A 65 -6.40 -2.01 10.93
CA SER A 65 -7.82 -1.92 10.59
C SER A 65 -8.31 -0.49 10.75
N ASN A 66 -9.04 0.00 9.75
CA ASN A 66 -9.72 1.30 9.77
C ASN A 66 -11.05 1.25 10.56
N ASP A 67 -11.55 0.05 10.89
CA ASP A 67 -12.86 -0.16 11.56
C ASP A 67 -12.85 0.28 13.03
N LYS A 68 -11.67 0.47 13.60
CA LYS A 68 -11.47 1.05 14.93
C LYS A 68 -10.63 2.31 14.78
N PRO A 69 -11.21 3.45 14.35
CA PRO A 69 -10.51 4.72 14.48
C PRO A 69 -10.16 4.88 15.96
N GLY A 70 -8.86 4.83 16.26
CA GLY A 70 -8.29 4.96 17.58
C GLY A 70 -8.61 6.32 18.19
N LYS A 71 -8.34 6.41 19.49
CA LYS A 71 -8.64 7.58 20.33
C LYS A 71 -8.13 8.87 19.69
N VAL A 72 -8.93 9.92 19.80
CA VAL A 72 -8.52 11.26 19.37
C VAL A 72 -7.55 11.81 20.41
N GLU A 73 -6.24 11.78 20.12
CA GLU A 73 -5.25 12.41 21.00
C GLU A 73 -5.43 13.94 20.92
N ASN A 74 -5.75 14.56 22.06
CA ASN A 74 -5.99 16.00 22.21
C ASN A 74 -6.98 16.62 21.18
N GLY A 75 -8.03 15.87 20.81
CA GLY A 75 -9.13 16.39 19.98
C GLY A 75 -8.80 16.59 18.48
N THR A 76 -7.57 16.30 18.03
CA THR A 76 -7.10 16.76 16.70
C THR A 76 -6.72 15.62 15.74
N TYR A 77 -6.21 14.49 16.24
CA TYR A 77 -5.69 13.41 15.39
C TYR A 77 -6.62 12.20 15.40
N ARG A 78 -6.87 11.61 14.23
CA ARG A 78 -7.41 10.25 14.15
C ARG A 78 -6.27 9.26 14.29
N THR A 79 -6.42 8.28 15.17
CA THR A 79 -5.39 7.25 15.40
C THR A 79 -5.80 5.96 14.70
N THR A 80 -4.86 5.17 14.22
CA THR A 80 -5.11 3.81 13.71
C THR A 80 -4.03 2.90 14.27
N GLU A 81 -4.43 1.88 15.03
CA GLU A 81 -3.49 0.86 15.51
C GLU A 81 -2.97 0.03 14.33
N ILE A 82 -1.66 -0.19 14.30
CA ILE A 82 -0.99 -0.99 13.28
C ILE A 82 -0.06 -2.02 13.92
N LYS A 83 0.18 -3.10 13.18
CA LYS A 83 1.28 -4.04 13.42
C LYS A 83 2.31 -3.83 12.33
N THR A 84 3.56 -3.73 12.73
CA THR A 84 4.71 -3.67 11.83
C THR A 84 5.47 -4.99 11.84
N PHE A 85 6.11 -5.32 10.72
CA PHE A 85 6.88 -6.55 10.57
C PHE A 85 7.96 -6.41 9.49
N VAL A 86 8.92 -7.34 9.50
CA VAL A 86 10.01 -7.43 8.51
C VAL A 86 10.03 -8.81 7.86
N LEU A 87 10.16 -8.85 6.55
CA LEU A 87 10.32 -10.08 5.78
C LEU A 87 11.81 -10.41 5.66
N ALA A 88 12.20 -11.61 6.08
CA ALA A 88 13.60 -12.06 6.05
C ALA A 88 13.87 -12.97 4.84
N GLY A 89 15.09 -12.87 4.29
CA GLY A 89 15.58 -13.78 3.26
C GLY A 89 14.91 -13.62 1.89
N LYS A 90 14.62 -14.74 1.23
CA LYS A 90 14.12 -14.80 -0.17
C LYS A 90 12.63 -15.15 -0.29
N ASN A 91 11.91 -15.30 0.82
CA ASN A 91 10.50 -15.67 0.82
C ASN A 91 9.65 -14.54 1.40
N TYR A 92 9.01 -13.76 0.53
CA TYR A 92 8.31 -12.53 0.89
C TYR A 92 6.85 -12.78 1.30
N ARG A 93 6.61 -13.85 2.07
CA ARG A 93 5.30 -14.22 2.61
C ARG A 93 5.22 -13.84 4.08
N TYR A 94 4.06 -13.34 4.52
CA TYR A 94 3.83 -12.94 5.91
C TYR A 94 4.14 -14.06 6.93
N GLU A 95 3.89 -15.31 6.58
CA GLU A 95 4.11 -16.46 7.45
C GLU A 95 5.61 -16.69 7.76
N ASN A 96 6.48 -16.21 6.87
CA ASN A 96 7.95 -16.35 6.95
C ASN A 96 8.63 -15.06 7.44
N ARG A 97 7.87 -14.08 7.93
CA ARG A 97 8.42 -12.87 8.52
C ARG A 97 9.28 -13.20 9.74
N SER A 98 10.23 -12.33 10.04
CA SER A 98 10.99 -12.43 11.28
C SER A 98 10.16 -11.88 12.44
N ARG A 99 9.60 -12.80 13.23
CA ARG A 99 8.67 -12.48 14.33
C ARG A 99 9.31 -11.67 15.45
N ASP A 100 10.63 -11.72 15.60
CA ASP A 100 11.38 -10.93 16.59
C ASP A 100 11.26 -9.42 16.32
N PHE A 101 10.98 -9.06 15.06
CA PHE A 101 10.75 -7.70 14.59
C PHE A 101 9.27 -7.37 14.38
N ASP A 102 8.34 -8.17 14.93
CA ASP A 102 6.94 -7.77 15.03
C ASP A 102 6.80 -6.70 16.13
N ILE A 103 6.29 -5.52 15.76
CA ILE A 103 6.18 -4.37 16.68
C ILE A 103 4.81 -3.72 16.54
N GLN A 104 4.18 -3.42 17.67
CA GLN A 104 2.95 -2.63 17.68
C GLN A 104 3.25 -1.17 17.36
N GLY A 105 2.31 -0.50 16.70
CA GLY A 105 2.43 0.91 16.40
C GLY A 105 1.09 1.56 16.17
N GLU A 106 1.13 2.85 15.86
CA GLU A 106 -0.01 3.68 15.58
C GLU A 106 0.30 4.63 14.43
N ILE A 107 -0.73 4.96 13.66
CA ILE A 107 -0.69 6.03 12.68
C ILE A 107 -1.62 7.13 13.16
N PHE A 108 -1.08 8.33 13.29
CA PHE A 108 -1.83 9.53 13.62
C PHE A 108 -2.08 10.34 12.36
N VAL A 109 -3.33 10.72 12.13
CA VAL A 109 -3.76 11.43 10.92
C VAL A 109 -4.42 12.75 11.28
N LYS A 110 -3.91 13.85 10.73
CA LYS A 110 -4.53 15.18 10.77
C LYS A 110 -4.62 15.75 9.36
N GLY A 111 -5.83 15.82 8.83
CA GLY A 111 -6.05 16.18 7.42
C GLY A 111 -5.34 15.18 6.49
N LYS A 112 -4.31 15.65 5.77
CA LYS A 112 -3.48 14.83 4.86
C LYS A 112 -2.15 14.40 5.47
N GLU A 113 -1.83 14.82 6.68
CA GLU A 113 -0.56 14.52 7.33
C GLU A 113 -0.65 13.27 8.19
N TRP A 114 0.36 12.41 8.08
CA TRP A 114 0.53 11.17 8.82
C TRP A 114 1.80 11.25 9.66
N VAL A 115 1.71 10.74 10.90
CA VAL A 115 2.85 10.43 11.76
C VAL A 115 2.74 8.96 12.13
N ILE A 116 3.83 8.20 11.94
CA ILE A 116 3.90 6.78 12.29
C ILE A 116 4.69 6.67 13.60
N ARG A 117 4.09 6.01 14.60
CA ARG A 117 4.74 5.65 15.86
C ARG A 117 4.81 4.14 16.02
N THR A 118 5.91 3.62 16.55
CA THR A 118 6.09 2.23 16.95
C THR A 118 6.49 2.16 18.42
N SER A 119 6.10 1.09 19.11
CA SER A 119 6.35 0.93 20.56
C SER A 119 7.84 0.75 20.90
N LYS A 120 8.63 0.27 19.92
CA LYS A 120 10.09 0.24 19.93
C LYS A 120 10.60 0.48 18.51
N ASN A 121 11.86 0.84 18.35
CA ASN A 121 12.42 1.10 17.02
C ASN A 121 12.55 -0.20 16.22
N GLN A 122 12.27 -0.13 14.91
CA GLN A 122 12.52 -1.23 13.99
C GLN A 122 14.03 -1.43 13.76
N ALA A 123 14.42 -2.65 13.39
CA ALA A 123 15.81 -2.94 13.04
C ALA A 123 16.26 -2.06 11.87
N GLY A 124 17.44 -1.43 12.00
CA GLY A 124 17.96 -0.47 11.02
C GLY A 124 17.36 0.94 11.10
N CYS A 125 16.32 1.17 11.92
CA CYS A 125 15.59 2.43 12.02
C CYS A 125 15.94 3.23 13.29
N ASN A 126 17.24 3.44 13.55
CA ASN A 126 17.76 4.10 14.77
C ASN A 126 18.57 5.38 14.46
N ASN A 127 18.36 5.99 13.29
CA ASN A 127 19.23 7.04 12.77
C ASN A 127 18.43 8.03 11.88
N SER A 128 19.13 8.77 11.02
CA SER A 128 18.59 9.73 10.05
C SER A 128 17.54 9.16 9.09
N THR A 129 17.49 7.84 8.90
CA THR A 129 16.55 7.18 7.97
C THR A 129 15.22 6.81 8.62
N GLY A 130 14.96 7.25 9.86
CA GLY A 130 13.64 7.15 10.47
C GLY A 130 13.69 6.74 11.93
N VAL A 131 13.22 7.63 12.82
CA VAL A 131 12.98 7.35 14.23
C VAL A 131 11.47 7.39 14.48
N PHE A 132 10.89 6.24 14.80
CA PHE A 132 9.43 6.05 14.88
C PHE A 132 8.90 6.03 16.32
N ARG A 133 9.64 6.53 17.31
CA ARG A 133 9.17 6.55 18.72
C ARG A 133 8.36 7.80 19.09
N TYR A 134 8.38 8.82 18.24
CA TYR A 134 7.84 10.14 18.54
C TYR A 134 6.34 10.23 18.27
N THR A 135 5.68 11.11 18.99
CA THR A 135 4.25 11.44 18.90
C THR A 135 4.03 12.65 17.98
N PRO A 136 2.79 12.91 17.53
CA PRO A 136 2.52 14.09 16.71
C PRO A 136 2.78 15.43 17.39
N LEU A 137 2.97 15.46 18.72
CA LEU A 137 3.29 16.68 19.47
C LEU A 137 4.80 16.96 19.53
N ASP A 138 5.61 15.93 19.30
CA ASP A 138 7.06 16.07 19.28
C ASP A 138 7.51 16.75 17.98
N ARG A 139 8.54 17.60 18.08
CA ARG A 139 9.06 18.33 16.92
C ARG A 139 9.84 17.41 15.98
N GLU A 140 10.41 16.36 16.54
CA GLU A 140 11.26 15.37 15.91
C GLU A 140 10.46 14.29 15.16
N ALA A 141 9.13 14.29 15.29
CA ALA A 141 8.28 13.33 14.63
C ALA A 141 8.33 13.49 13.10
N ALA A 142 8.63 12.39 12.41
CA ALA A 142 8.56 12.33 10.96
C ALA A 142 7.11 12.50 10.50
N ARG A 143 6.88 13.47 9.60
CA ARG A 143 5.57 13.81 9.04
C ARG A 143 5.55 13.49 7.57
N TYR A 144 4.48 12.84 7.13
CA TYR A 144 4.27 12.45 5.74
C TYR A 144 2.95 13.05 5.26
N ALA A 145 3.00 13.94 4.27
CA ALA A 145 1.78 14.52 3.71
C ALA A 145 1.34 13.75 2.46
N VAL A 146 0.09 13.29 2.43
CA VAL A 146 -0.50 12.69 1.24
C VAL A 146 -0.59 13.74 0.13
N LYS A 147 0.20 13.55 -0.94
CA LYS A 147 0.23 14.43 -2.12
C LYS A 147 -0.75 13.98 -3.19
N ASN A 148 -0.94 12.68 -3.37
CA ASN A 148 -1.82 12.13 -4.39
C ASN A 148 -2.47 10.82 -3.93
N VAL A 149 -3.58 10.47 -4.55
CA VAL A 149 -4.32 9.23 -4.33
C VAL A 149 -4.60 8.58 -5.67
N LEU A 150 -4.25 7.30 -5.83
CA LEU A 150 -4.53 6.53 -7.04
C LEU A 150 -5.30 5.25 -6.69
N PRO A 151 -6.22 4.79 -7.54
CA PRO A 151 -6.79 3.46 -7.37
C PRO A 151 -5.70 2.39 -7.56
N ALA A 152 -5.67 1.41 -6.67
CA ALA A 152 -4.74 0.30 -6.69
C ALA A 152 -5.37 -0.98 -6.14
N LEU A 153 -4.79 -2.11 -6.52
CA LEU A 153 -5.26 -3.44 -6.17
C LEU A 153 -4.54 -3.98 -4.94
N SER A 154 -3.22 -3.80 -4.85
CA SER A 154 -2.40 -4.38 -3.78
C SER A 154 -1.02 -3.74 -3.69
N ILE A 155 -0.30 -4.02 -2.60
CA ILE A 155 1.15 -3.81 -2.49
C ILE A 155 1.79 -5.20 -2.52
N LYS A 156 2.70 -5.46 -3.47
CA LYS A 156 3.36 -6.75 -3.65
C LYS A 156 4.87 -6.61 -3.62
N VAL A 157 5.57 -7.72 -3.40
CA VAL A 157 7.04 -7.80 -3.41
C VAL A 157 7.50 -8.61 -4.61
N VAL A 158 8.55 -8.13 -5.27
CA VAL A 158 9.21 -8.84 -6.37
C VAL A 158 10.03 -10.00 -5.81
N LYS A 159 9.80 -11.23 -6.31
CA LYS A 159 10.49 -12.45 -5.85
C LYS A 159 11.88 -12.67 -6.45
N GLY A 160 12.12 -12.11 -7.62
CA GLY A 160 13.31 -12.34 -8.43
C GLY A 160 13.48 -11.24 -9.47
N LYS A 161 14.57 -11.27 -10.24
CA LYS A 161 14.79 -10.27 -11.29
C LYS A 161 13.66 -10.32 -12.33
N THR A 162 12.99 -9.19 -12.55
CA THR A 162 11.92 -9.06 -13.55
C THR A 162 12.08 -7.76 -14.33
N PHE A 163 11.74 -7.79 -15.62
CA PHE A 163 11.91 -6.64 -16.52
C PHE A 163 10.57 -5.97 -16.78
N PHE A 164 10.57 -4.64 -16.84
CA PHE A 164 9.41 -3.90 -17.30
C PHE A 164 9.15 -4.20 -18.78
N LYS A 165 7.89 -4.51 -19.10
CA LYS A 165 7.39 -4.75 -20.45
C LYS A 165 6.53 -3.57 -20.92
N ASN A 166 6.57 -3.32 -22.23
CA ASN A 166 5.61 -2.46 -22.90
C ASN A 166 4.34 -3.25 -23.23
N ASN A 167 3.20 -2.56 -23.23
CA ASN A 167 1.91 -3.15 -23.59
C ASN A 167 1.70 -3.22 -25.12
N ASP A 168 2.59 -2.59 -25.90
CA ASP A 168 2.54 -2.66 -27.35
C ASP A 168 3.42 -3.80 -27.86
N ALA A 169 2.82 -4.63 -28.71
CA ALA A 169 3.44 -5.80 -29.34
C ALA A 169 4.62 -5.48 -30.27
N SER A 170 5.05 -4.22 -30.36
CA SER A 170 6.20 -3.79 -31.15
C SER A 170 7.22 -3.04 -30.30
N LEU A 171 8.48 -3.49 -30.45
CA LEU A 171 9.74 -2.85 -30.04
C LEU A 171 10.13 -2.95 -28.56
N VAL A 172 11.01 -3.93 -28.35
CA VAL A 172 11.82 -4.24 -27.17
C VAL A 172 12.80 -3.10 -26.88
N LYS A 173 12.47 -2.25 -25.91
CA LYS A 173 13.47 -1.55 -25.10
C LYS A 173 13.07 -1.72 -23.64
N ASN A 174 13.73 -2.65 -22.94
CA ASN A 174 13.54 -2.84 -21.50
C ASN A 174 13.83 -1.51 -20.80
N ARG A 175 12.82 -0.87 -20.21
CA ARG A 175 12.94 0.43 -19.50
C ARG A 175 13.67 0.32 -18.15
N GLY A 176 14.13 -0.86 -17.80
CA GLY A 176 14.75 -1.18 -16.52
C GLY A 176 14.29 -2.55 -16.03
N PHE A 177 14.75 -2.92 -14.84
CA PHE A 177 14.34 -4.13 -14.16
C PHE A 177 14.16 -3.85 -12.67
N LEU A 178 13.35 -4.69 -12.03
CA LEU A 178 13.26 -4.79 -10.59
C LEU A 178 14.00 -6.04 -10.14
N VAL A 179 14.48 -6.02 -8.90
CA VAL A 179 15.17 -7.14 -8.27
C VAL A 179 14.35 -7.67 -7.10
N ALA A 180 14.74 -8.86 -6.62
CA ALA A 180 14.11 -9.48 -5.45
C ALA A 180 14.09 -8.51 -4.26
N GLY A 181 12.94 -8.41 -3.58
CA GLY A 181 12.74 -7.53 -2.43
C GLY A 181 12.24 -6.13 -2.78
N ASN A 182 12.25 -5.71 -4.05
CA ASN A 182 11.61 -4.46 -4.43
C ASN A 182 10.10 -4.54 -4.18
N VAL A 183 9.57 -3.55 -3.46
CA VAL A 183 8.14 -3.45 -3.14
C VAL A 183 7.47 -2.51 -4.13
N VAL A 184 6.34 -2.95 -4.67
CA VAL A 184 5.59 -2.24 -5.69
C VAL A 184 4.11 -2.15 -5.35
N ALA A 185 3.47 -1.06 -5.77
CA ALA A 185 2.02 -0.99 -5.80
C ALA A 185 1.50 -1.54 -7.13
N VAL A 186 0.58 -2.49 -7.09
CA VAL A 186 -0.11 -3.02 -8.26
C VAL A 186 -1.32 -2.15 -8.53
N LEU A 187 -1.34 -1.46 -9.67
CA LEU A 187 -2.41 -0.53 -10.03
C LEU A 187 -3.50 -1.23 -10.86
N ARG A 188 -3.11 -2.16 -11.73
CA ARG A 188 -4.00 -2.91 -12.64
C ARG A 188 -3.44 -4.28 -12.93
N GLU A 189 -4.30 -5.21 -13.34
CA GLU A 189 -3.91 -6.54 -13.81
C GLU A 189 -4.55 -6.80 -15.19
N SER A 190 -3.84 -7.54 -16.05
CA SER A 190 -4.32 -7.95 -17.38
C SER A 190 -3.64 -9.26 -17.78
N GLY A 191 -4.42 -10.33 -17.88
CA GLY A 191 -3.90 -11.68 -18.12
C GLY A 191 -2.84 -12.07 -17.08
N ASN A 192 -1.64 -12.42 -17.56
CA ASN A 192 -0.51 -12.83 -16.71
C ASN A 192 0.41 -11.67 -16.27
N TYR A 193 -0.07 -10.43 -16.40
CA TYR A 193 0.72 -9.23 -16.11
C TYR A 193 0.04 -8.31 -15.10
N SER A 194 0.86 -7.64 -14.30
CA SER A 194 0.48 -6.58 -13.38
C SER A 194 1.13 -5.28 -13.82
N TYR A 195 0.35 -4.20 -13.94
CA TYR A 195 0.88 -2.85 -14.12
C TYR A 195 1.22 -2.29 -12.75
N VAL A 196 2.50 -2.09 -12.50
CA VAL A 196 3.02 -1.73 -11.19
C VAL A 196 3.62 -0.34 -11.17
N ARG A 197 3.67 0.26 -9.98
CA ARG A 197 4.40 1.47 -9.64
C ARG A 197 5.44 1.13 -8.58
N PHE A 198 6.69 1.41 -8.89
CA PHE A 198 7.84 1.30 -7.98
C PHE A 198 8.34 2.69 -7.61
N SER A 199 8.67 2.89 -6.34
CA SER A 199 9.31 4.10 -5.82
C SER A 199 10.65 3.69 -5.21
N HIS A 200 11.75 4.21 -5.75
CA HIS A 200 13.08 3.83 -5.28
C HIS A 200 13.40 4.54 -3.95
N PRO A 201 13.67 3.81 -2.86
CA PRO A 201 13.83 4.43 -1.53
C PRO A 201 15.02 5.39 -1.43
N ALA A 202 16.15 5.08 -2.09
CA ALA A 202 17.33 5.97 -2.05
C ALA A 202 17.25 7.21 -2.95
N THR A 203 16.56 7.14 -4.09
CA THR A 203 16.60 8.22 -5.11
C THR A 203 15.27 8.96 -5.29
N GLY A 204 14.19 8.43 -4.72
CA GLY A 204 12.82 8.90 -4.95
C GLY A 204 12.31 8.71 -6.39
N THR A 205 13.10 8.08 -7.26
CA THR A 205 12.70 7.84 -8.65
C THR A 205 11.50 6.91 -8.70
N VAL A 206 10.48 7.31 -9.45
CA VAL A 206 9.28 6.51 -9.66
C VAL A 206 9.30 5.89 -11.05
N THR A 207 9.11 4.58 -11.11
CA THR A 207 9.02 3.83 -12.37
C THR A 207 7.73 3.03 -12.40
N SER A 208 7.00 3.07 -13.51
CA SER A 208 5.80 2.26 -13.72
C SER A 208 5.90 1.45 -15.01
N GLY A 209 5.30 0.26 -15.01
CA GLY A 209 5.27 -0.61 -16.18
C GLY A 209 4.64 -1.97 -15.90
N TRP A 210 4.43 -2.75 -16.95
CA TRP A 210 3.93 -4.11 -16.83
C TRP A 210 5.04 -5.08 -16.46
N ILE A 211 4.78 -5.97 -15.50
CA ILE A 211 5.67 -7.09 -15.15
C ILE A 211 4.83 -8.36 -15.03
N LYS A 212 5.45 -9.54 -15.06
CA LYS A 212 4.70 -10.79 -14.91
C LYS A 212 4.13 -10.88 -13.50
N THR A 213 2.84 -11.19 -13.38
CA THR A 213 2.17 -11.40 -12.08
C THR A 213 2.82 -12.55 -11.31
N SER A 214 3.33 -13.57 -12.02
CA SER A 214 4.06 -14.70 -11.43
C SER A 214 5.32 -14.31 -10.66
N ASP A 215 5.89 -13.13 -10.93
CA ASP A 215 7.13 -12.66 -10.32
C ASP A 215 6.86 -11.89 -9.01
N LEU A 216 5.58 -11.65 -8.69
CA LEU A 216 5.14 -10.95 -7.50
C LEU A 216 4.72 -11.94 -6.39
N GLN A 217 4.83 -11.48 -5.15
CA GLN A 217 4.40 -12.18 -3.94
C GLN A 217 3.61 -11.25 -3.04
N GLU A 218 2.64 -11.83 -2.34
CA GLU A 218 1.83 -11.14 -1.35
C GLU A 218 2.56 -11.09 0.01
N PRO A 219 2.95 -9.90 0.51
CA PRO A 219 3.66 -9.77 1.77
C PRO A 219 2.75 -9.68 3.00
N PHE A 220 1.47 -9.37 2.84
CA PHE A 220 0.55 -9.15 3.95
C PHE A 220 -0.21 -10.44 4.31
N PRO A 221 -0.75 -10.54 5.54
CA PRO A 221 -1.58 -11.68 5.91
C PRO A 221 -2.83 -11.76 5.02
N SER A 222 -3.27 -12.97 4.71
CA SER A 222 -4.46 -13.19 3.87
C SER A 222 -5.74 -12.55 4.44
N SER A 223 -5.84 -12.37 5.76
CA SER A 223 -6.98 -11.74 6.42
C SER A 223 -7.14 -10.26 6.13
N THR A 224 -6.12 -9.58 5.58
CA THR A 224 -6.18 -8.15 5.26
C THR A 224 -6.56 -7.83 3.82
N MET A 225 -6.82 -8.87 3.01
CA MET A 225 -7.15 -8.72 1.58
C MET A 225 -8.65 -8.84 1.26
N GLN A 226 -9.51 -8.78 2.30
CA GLN A 226 -10.97 -8.82 2.19
C GLN A 226 -11.60 -7.43 2.15
#